data_AF-A0A087DD85-F1
#
_entry.id   AF-A0A087DD85-F1
#
_cell.length_a   1.000
_cell.length_b   1.000
_cell.length_c   1.000
_cell.angle_alpha   90.00
_cell.angle_beta   90.00
_cell.angle_gamma   90.00
#
_symmetry.space_group_name_H-M   'P 1'
#
loop_
_entity.id
_entity.type
_entity.pdbx_description
1 polymer ?
#
loop_
_entity_poly.entity_id
_entity_poly.type
_entity_poly.pdbx_seq_one_letter_code
_entity_poly.pdbx_strand_id
1 'polypeptide(L)'
;MARIQPMQQAQPMPEHNPAHNQQQALDAFDTLQALDADRAKIASGYAARRTSNIVWIAIVFGLLTFTYWLIPQAWFNRFNLPWNPIWLVAALLVISLLLLTAAIMLNSRRQGIAPQWQAPKPAMRSRRYKVAIVVHFLVNFIPPCLALAVGFATTAWWSAVAVTLVGAVINGAMQAWECDEIVRALQQRTAPNPSALDSLAEAHHGIG
;
A
#
# COMPACT_ATOMS: atom_id res chain seq x y z
N MET A 1 64.78 16.00 -43.43
CA MET A 1 64.34 17.00 -42.44
C MET A 1 63.36 16.32 -41.49
N ALA A 2 63.81 16.05 -40.27
CA ALA A 2 63.02 15.43 -39.21
C ALA A 2 62.06 16.46 -38.60
N ARG A 3 60.78 16.10 -38.41
CA ARG A 3 59.82 16.90 -37.65
C ARG A 3 59.36 16.08 -36.46
N ILE A 4 59.94 16.40 -35.30
CA ILE A 4 59.57 15.88 -33.98
C ILE A 4 58.26 16.58 -33.58
N GLN A 5 57.19 15.81 -33.34
CA GLN A 5 56.00 16.30 -32.65
C GLN A 5 56.28 16.29 -31.14
N PRO A 6 55.95 17.37 -30.40
CA PRO A 6 56.18 17.42 -28.97
C PRO A 6 55.18 16.51 -28.23
N MET A 7 55.69 15.85 -27.20
CA MET A 7 54.94 15.07 -26.21
C MET A 7 53.68 15.82 -25.75
N GLN A 8 52.53 15.18 -25.93
CA GLN A 8 51.30 15.51 -25.22
C GLN A 8 51.59 15.43 -23.72
N GLN A 9 51.54 16.58 -23.05
CA GLN A 9 51.59 16.68 -21.59
C GLN A 9 50.56 15.71 -21.00
N ALA A 10 51.03 14.76 -20.20
CA ALA A 10 50.19 13.97 -19.32
C ALA A 10 49.38 14.95 -18.46
N GLN A 11 48.06 14.98 -18.65
CA GLN A 11 47.17 15.57 -17.67
C GLN A 11 47.44 14.86 -16.34
N PRO A 12 47.64 15.58 -15.22
CA PRO A 12 47.74 14.94 -13.93
C PRO A 12 46.41 14.22 -13.70
N MET A 13 46.47 12.88 -13.66
CA MET A 13 45.37 12.08 -13.14
C MET A 13 45.06 12.63 -11.75
N PRO A 14 43.78 12.94 -11.43
CA PRO A 14 43.43 13.42 -10.11
C PRO A 14 43.93 12.37 -9.12
N GLU A 15 44.81 12.79 -8.19
CA GLU A 15 45.25 11.97 -7.08
C GLU A 15 44.00 11.35 -6.45
N HIS A 16 43.87 10.04 -6.63
CA HIS A 16 42.85 9.24 -5.98
C HIS A 16 43.21 9.25 -4.50
N ASN A 17 42.77 10.28 -3.77
CA ASN A 17 43.13 10.48 -2.38
C ASN A 17 42.28 9.52 -1.56
N PRO A 18 42.82 8.36 -1.10
CA PRO A 18 42.03 7.31 -0.48
C PRO A 18 41.35 7.80 0.80
N ALA A 19 41.93 8.80 1.45
CA ALA A 19 41.35 9.48 2.62
C ALA A 19 40.03 10.20 2.29
N HIS A 20 39.92 10.84 1.12
CA HIS A 20 38.70 11.53 0.70
C HIS A 20 37.57 10.53 0.39
N ASN A 21 37.91 9.40 -0.26
CA ASN A 21 36.96 8.31 -0.50
C ASN A 21 36.53 7.61 0.79
N GLN A 22 37.41 7.53 1.79
CA GLN A 22 37.11 6.93 3.09
C GLN A 22 36.18 7.81 3.93
N GLN A 23 36.37 9.13 3.92
CA GLN A 23 35.43 10.09 4.53
C GLN A 23 34.08 10.12 3.82
N GLN A 24 34.07 10.10 2.49
CA GLN A 24 32.84 10.05 1.72
C GLN A 24 32.06 8.74 1.92
N ALA A 25 32.76 7.62 2.14
CA ALA A 25 32.15 6.35 2.53
C ALA A 25 31.53 6.40 3.93
N LEU A 26 32.21 7.01 4.90
CA LEU A 26 31.67 7.20 6.26
C LEU A 26 30.45 8.12 6.27
N ASP A 27 30.48 9.25 5.54
CA ASP A 27 29.33 10.15 5.38
C ASP A 27 28.15 9.44 4.67
N ALA A 28 28.45 8.56 3.71
CA ALA A 28 27.44 7.72 3.07
C ALA A 28 26.83 6.69 4.05
N PHE A 29 27.62 6.12 4.95
CA PHE A 29 27.11 5.24 6.01
C PHE A 29 26.23 5.99 7.01
N ASP A 30 26.63 7.18 7.46
CA ASP A 30 25.85 8.00 8.38
C ASP A 30 24.52 8.44 7.77
N THR A 31 24.52 8.83 6.50
CA THR A 31 23.28 9.15 5.76
C THR A 31 22.38 7.93 5.56
N LEU A 32 22.92 6.75 5.29
CA LEU A 32 22.15 5.51 5.23
C LEU A 32 21.56 5.14 6.59
N GLN A 33 22.32 5.33 7.68
CA GLN A 33 21.85 5.07 9.04
C GLN A 33 20.72 6.03 9.45
N ALA A 34 20.84 7.32 9.11
CA ALA A 34 19.78 8.30 9.31
C ALA A 34 18.51 7.93 8.53
N LEU A 35 18.66 7.42 7.29
CA LEU A 35 17.54 6.98 6.45
C LEU A 35 16.85 5.73 7.02
N ASP A 36 17.62 4.77 7.53
CA ASP A 36 17.08 3.57 8.17
C ASP A 36 16.35 3.94 9.50
N ALA A 37 16.88 4.91 10.26
CA ALA A 37 16.22 5.43 11.46
C ALA A 37 14.88 6.13 11.15
N ASP A 38 14.83 6.94 10.08
CA ASP A 38 13.59 7.59 9.63
C ASP A 38 12.55 6.56 9.16
N ARG A 39 12.96 5.53 8.40
CA ARG A 39 12.07 4.43 8.01
C ARG A 39 11.53 3.67 9.21
N ALA A 40 12.35 3.40 10.22
CA ALA A 40 11.92 2.75 11.45
C ALA A 40 10.87 3.58 12.20
N LYS A 41 11.05 4.91 12.22
CA LYS A 41 10.07 5.85 12.79
C LYS A 41 8.74 5.86 12.02
N ILE A 42 8.79 5.79 10.68
CA ILE A 42 7.57 5.66 9.87
C ILE A 42 6.88 4.32 10.16
N ALA A 43 7.63 3.22 10.18
CA ALA A 43 7.10 1.88 10.45
C ALA A 43 6.40 1.78 11.82
N SER A 44 6.99 2.37 12.87
CA SER A 44 6.36 2.41 14.19
C SER A 44 5.07 3.23 14.20
N GLY A 45 4.99 4.30 13.40
CA GLY A 45 3.76 5.07 13.18
C GLY A 45 2.64 4.25 12.55
N TYR A 46 2.95 3.40 11.56
CA TYR A 46 1.99 2.46 10.97
C TYR A 46 1.54 1.39 11.97
N ALA A 47 2.48 0.80 12.70
CA ALA A 47 2.18 -0.22 13.71
C ALA A 47 1.27 0.33 14.83
N ALA A 48 1.52 1.55 15.30
CA ALA A 48 0.72 2.20 16.35
C ALA A 48 -0.74 2.44 15.91
N ARG A 49 -0.98 2.68 14.62
CA ARG A 49 -2.33 2.93 14.07
C ARG A 49 -3.03 1.68 13.54
N ARG A 50 -2.31 0.54 13.47
CA ARG A 50 -2.77 -0.72 12.88
C ARG A 50 -4.15 -1.14 13.38
N THR A 51 -4.30 -1.31 14.69
CA THR A 51 -5.56 -1.76 15.29
C THR A 51 -6.72 -0.81 14.99
N SER A 52 -6.48 0.50 15.11
CA SER A 52 -7.49 1.51 14.81
C SER A 52 -7.92 1.45 13.33
N ASN A 53 -6.96 1.39 12.41
CA ASN A 53 -7.27 1.30 10.98
C ASN A 53 -8.05 0.03 10.61
N ILE A 54 -7.66 -1.12 11.17
CA ILE A 54 -8.35 -2.40 10.99
C ILE A 54 -9.81 -2.28 11.44
N VAL A 55 -10.05 -1.79 12.67
CA VAL A 55 -11.41 -1.68 13.24
C VAL A 55 -12.28 -0.77 12.37
N TRP A 56 -11.77 0.38 11.96
CA TRP A 56 -12.55 1.32 11.14
C TRP A 56 -12.85 0.77 9.75
N ILE A 57 -11.89 0.11 9.10
CA ILE A 57 -12.13 -0.54 7.81
C ILE A 57 -13.13 -1.68 7.94
N ALA A 58 -13.02 -2.50 8.99
CA ALA A 58 -13.98 -3.55 9.28
C ALA A 58 -15.40 -2.98 9.46
N ILE A 59 -15.57 -1.86 10.17
CA ILE A 59 -16.87 -1.19 10.33
C ILE A 59 -17.41 -0.72 8.97
N VAL A 60 -16.61 0.03 8.20
CA VAL A 60 -17.08 0.60 6.93
C VAL A 60 -17.42 -0.49 5.92
N PHE A 61 -16.58 -1.52 5.78
CA PHE A 61 -16.87 -2.63 4.87
C PHE A 61 -17.96 -3.57 5.38
N GLY A 62 -18.13 -3.70 6.70
CA GLY A 62 -19.32 -4.34 7.28
C GLY A 62 -20.59 -3.62 6.84
N LEU A 63 -20.66 -2.30 7.04
CA LEU A 63 -21.79 -1.48 6.60
C LEU A 63 -22.01 -1.53 5.08
N LEU A 64 -20.93 -1.52 4.29
CA LEU A 64 -21.02 -1.69 2.84
C LEU A 64 -21.59 -3.07 2.48
N THR A 65 -21.15 -4.12 3.14
CA THR A 65 -21.67 -5.47 2.89
C THR A 65 -23.16 -5.56 3.26
N PHE A 66 -23.56 -4.87 4.34
CA PHE A 66 -24.96 -4.76 4.74
C PHE A 66 -25.84 -4.04 3.72
N THR A 67 -25.37 -2.93 3.12
CA THR A 67 -26.14 -2.24 2.06
C THR A 67 -26.38 -3.15 0.86
N TYR A 68 -25.38 -3.96 0.48
CA TYR A 68 -25.53 -4.94 -0.60
C TYR A 68 -26.51 -6.06 -0.26
N TRP A 69 -26.60 -6.49 1.00
CA TRP A 69 -27.65 -7.42 1.43
C TRP A 69 -29.05 -6.80 1.37
N LEU A 70 -29.19 -5.50 1.66
CA LEU A 70 -30.46 -4.78 1.62
C LEU A 70 -30.98 -4.52 0.19
N ILE A 71 -30.10 -4.42 -0.81
CA ILE A 71 -30.49 -4.09 -2.19
C ILE A 71 -31.56 -5.07 -2.74
N PRO A 72 -31.38 -6.41 -2.68
CA PRO A 72 -32.42 -7.35 -3.11
C PRO A 72 -33.71 -7.24 -2.27
N GLN A 73 -33.60 -6.96 -0.97
CA GLN A 73 -34.77 -6.81 -0.11
C GLN A 73 -35.65 -5.63 -0.55
N ALA A 74 -34.98 -4.52 -0.87
CA ALA A 74 -35.61 -3.32 -1.40
C ALA A 74 -36.18 -3.59 -2.79
N TRP A 75 -35.39 -4.16 -3.71
CA TRP A 75 -35.79 -4.43 -5.10
C TRP A 75 -37.08 -5.25 -5.19
N PHE A 76 -37.21 -6.30 -4.37
CA PHE A 76 -38.41 -7.13 -4.32
C PHE A 76 -39.54 -6.58 -3.45
N ASN A 77 -39.43 -5.33 -2.98
CA ASN A 77 -40.36 -4.67 -2.06
C ASN A 77 -40.73 -5.51 -0.83
N ARG A 78 -39.78 -6.28 -0.28
CA ARG A 78 -40.03 -7.15 0.88
C ARG A 78 -40.33 -6.38 2.17
N PHE A 79 -40.12 -5.05 2.16
CA PHE A 79 -40.51 -4.13 3.22
C PHE A 79 -41.95 -3.61 3.11
N ASN A 80 -42.71 -4.02 2.09
CA ASN A 80 -44.09 -3.60 1.85
C ASN A 80 -44.26 -2.07 1.81
N LEU A 81 -43.37 -1.38 1.08
CA LEU A 81 -43.44 0.07 0.95
C LEU A 81 -44.60 0.46 0.02
N PRO A 82 -45.33 1.55 0.33
CA PRO A 82 -46.48 2.01 -0.46
C PRO A 82 -46.07 2.72 -1.77
N TRP A 83 -44.78 3.02 -1.95
CA TRP A 83 -44.21 3.71 -3.10
C TRP A 83 -43.21 2.83 -3.86
N ASN A 84 -42.76 3.30 -5.02
CA ASN A 84 -41.81 2.57 -5.85
C ASN A 84 -40.50 2.26 -5.08
N PRO A 85 -40.14 0.97 -4.90
CA PRO A 85 -38.95 0.57 -4.16
C PRO A 85 -37.63 1.01 -4.80
N ILE A 86 -37.64 1.43 -6.07
CA ILE A 86 -36.44 1.86 -6.80
C ILE A 86 -35.71 3.02 -6.08
N TRP A 87 -36.46 3.89 -5.40
CA TRP A 87 -35.88 4.99 -4.63
C TRP A 87 -35.02 4.51 -3.47
N LEU A 88 -35.44 3.43 -2.80
CA LEU A 88 -34.66 2.83 -1.73
C LEU A 88 -33.40 2.16 -2.29
N VAL A 89 -33.51 1.47 -3.43
CA VAL A 89 -32.35 0.88 -4.13
C VAL A 89 -31.35 1.97 -4.53
N ALA A 90 -31.81 3.08 -5.11
CA ALA A 90 -30.98 4.21 -5.47
C ALA A 90 -30.29 4.81 -4.23
N ALA A 91 -31.02 5.00 -3.13
CA ALA A 91 -30.45 5.49 -1.88
C ALA A 91 -29.38 4.54 -1.32
N LEU A 92 -29.60 3.22 -1.36
CA LEU A 92 -28.62 2.22 -0.92
C LEU A 92 -27.35 2.23 -1.78
N LEU A 93 -27.47 2.45 -3.10
CA LEU A 93 -26.31 2.60 -3.99
C LEU A 93 -25.52 3.88 -3.67
N VAL A 94 -26.21 5.00 -3.43
CA VAL A 94 -25.57 6.25 -2.99
C VAL A 94 -24.85 6.06 -1.66
N ILE A 95 -25.49 5.43 -0.67
CA ILE A 95 -24.86 5.13 0.62
C ILE A 95 -23.64 4.23 0.42
N SER A 96 -23.71 3.23 -0.46
CA SER A 96 -22.58 2.35 -0.76
C SER A 96 -21.39 3.13 -1.35
N LEU A 97 -21.66 4.06 -2.27
CA LEU A 97 -20.64 4.94 -2.84
C LEU A 97 -20.02 5.87 -1.79
N LEU A 98 -20.85 6.41 -0.89
CA LEU A 98 -20.38 7.26 0.22
C LEU A 98 -19.52 6.47 1.21
N LEU A 99 -19.90 5.24 1.53
CA LEU A 99 -19.11 4.35 2.39
C LEU A 99 -17.76 3.99 1.75
N LEU A 100 -17.74 3.70 0.44
CA LEU A 100 -16.50 3.47 -0.29
C LEU A 100 -15.61 4.72 -0.29
N THR A 101 -16.19 5.89 -0.54
CA THR A 101 -15.48 7.17 -0.47
C THR A 101 -14.93 7.43 0.93
N ALA A 102 -15.71 7.15 1.97
CA ALA A 102 -15.28 7.28 3.36
C ALA A 102 -14.11 6.33 3.67
N ALA A 103 -14.18 5.06 3.24
CA ALA A 103 -13.08 4.10 3.39
C ALA A 103 -11.79 4.63 2.76
N ILE A 104 -11.88 5.13 1.52
CA ILE A 104 -10.77 5.71 0.77
C ILE A 104 -10.19 6.92 1.51
N MET A 105 -11.02 7.90 1.89
CA MET A 105 -10.55 9.13 2.57
C MET A 105 -9.99 8.87 3.97
N LEU A 106 -10.60 7.97 4.74
CA LEU A 106 -10.15 7.60 6.08
C LEU A 106 -8.80 6.88 6.02
N ASN A 107 -8.62 5.99 5.04
CA ASN A 107 -7.35 5.29 4.83
C ASN A 107 -6.25 6.32 4.51
N SER A 108 -6.51 7.28 3.62
CA SER A 108 -5.55 8.33 3.26
C SER A 108 -5.20 9.24 4.44
N ARG A 109 -6.19 9.72 5.20
CA ARG A 109 -5.94 10.62 6.34
C ARG A 109 -5.20 9.94 7.48
N ARG A 110 -5.52 8.67 7.77
CA ARG A 110 -4.97 7.98 8.94
C ARG A 110 -3.57 7.41 8.73
N GLN A 111 -3.14 7.23 7.48
CA GLN A 111 -1.75 6.86 7.17
C GLN A 111 -0.77 8.03 7.39
N GLY A 112 -1.24 9.25 7.66
CA GLY A 112 -0.39 10.38 8.09
C GLY A 112 0.58 10.89 7.02
N ILE A 113 0.41 10.44 5.79
CA ILE A 113 1.09 10.97 4.63
C ILE A 113 0.29 12.21 4.20
N ALA A 114 0.96 13.28 3.76
CA ALA A 114 0.36 14.31 2.90
C ALA A 114 -0.42 13.64 1.72
N PRO A 115 -1.14 14.33 0.82
CA PRO A 115 -2.08 13.72 -0.14
C PRO A 115 -1.45 12.86 -1.26
N GLN A 116 -0.34 12.19 -0.98
CA GLN A 116 0.24 11.09 -1.72
C GLN A 116 -0.60 9.86 -1.37
N TRP A 117 -1.51 9.50 -2.28
CA TRP A 117 -2.36 8.29 -2.27
C TRP A 117 -1.56 6.97 -2.34
N GLN A 118 -0.28 7.02 -2.02
CA GLN A 118 0.70 5.99 -2.31
C GLN A 118 1.46 5.69 -1.03
N ALA A 119 1.58 4.40 -0.71
CA ALA A 119 2.46 3.94 0.35
C ALA A 119 3.90 4.42 0.11
N PRO A 120 4.74 4.48 1.16
CA PRO A 120 6.12 4.92 1.02
C PRO A 120 6.83 4.18 -0.13
N LYS A 121 7.58 4.93 -0.96
CA LYS A 121 8.33 4.39 -2.11
C LYS A 121 9.07 3.05 -1.85
N PRO A 122 9.75 2.84 -0.71
CA PRO A 122 10.36 1.53 -0.41
C PRO A 122 9.34 0.37 -0.34
N ALA A 123 8.14 0.59 0.22
CA ALA A 123 7.08 -0.42 0.25
C ALA A 123 6.56 -0.72 -1.16
N MET A 124 6.35 0.31 -2.00
CA MET A 124 5.88 0.12 -3.39
C MET A 124 6.86 -0.67 -4.27
N ARG A 125 8.15 -0.74 -3.91
CA ARG A 125 9.15 -1.58 -4.61
C ARG A 125 9.06 -3.06 -4.22
N SER A 126 8.50 -3.38 -3.05
CA SER A 126 8.34 -4.77 -2.60
C SER A 126 7.36 -5.54 -3.49
N ARG A 127 7.80 -6.68 -4.06
CA ARG A 127 6.91 -7.59 -4.81
C ARG A 127 5.80 -8.14 -3.92
N ARG A 128 6.10 -8.44 -2.66
CA ARG A 128 5.13 -8.96 -1.68
C ARG A 128 4.04 -7.93 -1.37
N TYR A 129 4.41 -6.65 -1.24
CA TYR A 129 3.46 -5.55 -1.07
C TYR A 129 2.52 -5.40 -2.28
N LYS A 130 3.07 -5.48 -3.51
CA LYS A 130 2.25 -5.46 -4.72
C LYS A 130 1.24 -6.61 -4.77
N VAL A 131 1.67 -7.82 -4.40
CA VAL A 131 0.77 -8.98 -4.29
C VAL A 131 -0.31 -8.73 -3.25
N ALA A 132 0.04 -8.21 -2.06
CA ALA A 132 -0.93 -7.92 -1.01
C ALA A 132 -2.01 -6.94 -1.48
N ILE A 133 -1.64 -5.83 -2.13
CA ILE A 133 -2.63 -4.87 -2.68
C ILE A 133 -3.54 -5.54 -3.72
N VAL A 134 -2.97 -6.29 -4.66
CA VAL A 134 -3.77 -6.94 -5.73
C VAL A 134 -4.75 -7.93 -5.13
N VAL A 135 -4.30 -8.72 -4.15
CA VAL A 135 -5.15 -9.69 -3.46
C VAL A 135 -6.24 -8.97 -2.64
N HIS A 136 -5.90 -7.91 -1.90
CA HIS A 136 -6.88 -7.12 -1.16
C HIS A 136 -7.93 -6.53 -2.09
N PHE A 137 -7.51 -5.93 -3.22
CA PHE A 137 -8.42 -5.41 -4.23
C PHE A 137 -9.40 -6.47 -4.74
N LEU A 138 -8.92 -7.66 -5.09
CA LEU A 138 -9.78 -8.75 -5.56
C LEU A 138 -10.74 -9.25 -4.47
N VAL A 139 -10.24 -9.38 -3.25
CA VAL A 139 -11.04 -9.89 -2.13
C VAL A 139 -12.12 -8.91 -1.69
N ASN A 140 -11.95 -7.60 -1.91
CA ASN A 140 -12.98 -6.60 -1.59
C ASN A 140 -14.32 -6.82 -2.30
N PHE A 141 -14.33 -7.54 -3.43
CA PHE A 141 -15.56 -7.85 -4.17
C PHE A 141 -16.29 -9.07 -3.61
N ILE A 142 -15.62 -9.95 -2.86
CA ILE A 142 -16.21 -11.20 -2.37
C ILE A 142 -17.37 -10.91 -1.40
N PRO A 143 -17.23 -10.08 -0.35
CA PRO A 143 -18.33 -9.88 0.59
C PRO A 143 -19.56 -9.20 -0.02
N PRO A 144 -19.46 -8.13 -0.83
CA PRO A 144 -20.63 -7.54 -1.50
C PRO A 144 -21.36 -8.52 -2.43
N CYS A 145 -20.62 -9.32 -3.22
CA CYS A 145 -21.23 -10.34 -4.07
C CYS A 145 -21.95 -11.43 -3.26
N LEU A 146 -21.32 -11.91 -2.18
CA LEU A 146 -21.93 -12.86 -1.26
C LEU A 146 -23.19 -12.28 -0.61
N ALA A 147 -23.14 -11.03 -0.16
CA ALA A 147 -24.27 -10.35 0.45
C ALA A 147 -25.46 -10.17 -0.51
N LEU A 148 -25.20 -9.82 -1.78
CA LEU A 148 -26.23 -9.80 -2.82
C LEU A 148 -26.87 -11.18 -3.01
N ALA A 149 -26.05 -12.23 -3.15
CA ALA A 149 -26.54 -13.59 -3.36
C ALA A 149 -27.40 -14.07 -2.18
N VAL A 150 -26.93 -13.83 -0.96
CA VAL A 150 -27.65 -14.19 0.27
C VAL A 150 -28.94 -13.37 0.40
N GLY A 151 -28.88 -12.05 0.19
CA GLY A 151 -30.07 -11.19 0.26
C GLY A 151 -31.12 -11.54 -0.82
N PHE A 152 -30.67 -11.99 -1.99
CA PHE A 152 -31.56 -12.53 -3.02
C PHE A 152 -32.24 -13.82 -2.54
N ALA A 153 -31.46 -14.76 -2.03
CA ALA A 153 -31.92 -16.10 -1.65
C ALA A 153 -32.77 -16.14 -0.37
N THR A 154 -32.56 -15.23 0.59
CA THR A 154 -33.26 -15.27 1.89
C THR A 154 -33.68 -13.89 2.39
N THR A 155 -34.72 -13.87 3.22
CA THR A 155 -35.22 -12.69 3.95
C THR A 155 -34.81 -12.69 5.41
N ALA A 156 -34.11 -13.74 5.86
CA ALA A 156 -33.82 -13.94 7.26
C ALA A 156 -32.86 -12.86 7.78
N TRP A 157 -33.26 -12.13 8.81
CA TRP A 157 -32.48 -11.02 9.37
C TRP A 157 -31.10 -11.46 9.88
N TRP A 158 -30.97 -12.69 10.40
CA TRP A 158 -29.69 -13.22 10.88
C TRP A 158 -28.66 -13.38 9.75
N SER A 159 -29.13 -13.60 8.51
CA SER A 159 -28.23 -13.71 7.36
C SER A 159 -27.56 -12.38 7.04
N ALA A 160 -28.23 -11.26 7.28
CA ALA A 160 -27.67 -9.92 7.17
C ALA A 160 -26.51 -9.73 8.15
N VAL A 161 -26.70 -10.17 9.40
CA VAL A 161 -25.65 -10.11 10.44
C VAL A 161 -24.46 -10.99 10.04
N ALA A 162 -24.71 -12.21 9.57
CA ALA A 162 -23.66 -13.14 9.16
C ALA A 162 -22.79 -12.58 8.03
N VAL A 163 -23.39 -12.10 6.92
CA VAL A 163 -22.62 -11.56 5.79
C VAL A 163 -21.89 -10.28 6.14
N THR A 164 -22.50 -9.43 6.98
CA THR A 164 -21.88 -8.19 7.50
C THR A 164 -20.62 -8.51 8.30
N LEU A 165 -20.68 -9.49 9.20
CA LEU A 165 -19.53 -9.94 9.99
C LEU A 165 -18.44 -10.54 9.09
N VAL A 166 -18.81 -11.37 8.12
CA VAL A 166 -17.86 -11.94 7.15
C VAL A 166 -17.16 -10.83 6.37
N GLY A 167 -17.89 -9.84 5.87
CA GLY A 167 -17.32 -8.69 5.18
C GLY A 167 -16.38 -7.86 6.05
N ALA A 168 -16.78 -7.59 7.29
CA ALA A 168 -15.96 -6.86 8.25
C ALA A 168 -14.64 -7.60 8.57
N VAL A 169 -14.71 -8.91 8.84
CA VAL A 169 -13.55 -9.73 9.18
C VAL A 169 -12.58 -9.86 8.01
N ILE A 170 -13.08 -10.15 6.81
CA ILE A 170 -12.25 -10.31 5.62
C ILE A 170 -11.48 -9.01 5.31
N ASN A 171 -12.18 -7.87 5.28
CA ASN A 171 -11.55 -6.58 4.99
C ASN A 171 -10.61 -6.13 6.12
N GLY A 172 -10.98 -6.39 7.38
CA GLY A 172 -10.10 -6.13 8.52
C GLY A 172 -8.81 -6.95 8.48
N ALA A 173 -8.90 -8.24 8.13
CA ALA A 173 -7.75 -9.12 7.97
C ALA A 173 -6.84 -8.68 6.81
N MET A 174 -7.42 -8.28 5.69
CA MET A 174 -6.65 -7.76 4.56
C MET A 174 -5.94 -6.45 4.90
N GLN A 175 -6.60 -5.54 5.61
CA GLN A 175 -5.97 -4.32 6.09
C GLN A 175 -4.81 -4.61 7.04
N ALA A 176 -4.97 -5.61 7.93
CA ALA A 176 -3.90 -6.03 8.83
C ALA A 176 -2.68 -6.53 8.04
N TRP A 177 -2.93 -7.37 7.03
CA TRP A 177 -1.88 -7.91 6.19
C TRP A 177 -1.15 -6.83 5.39
N GLU A 178 -1.85 -5.88 4.80
CA GLU A 178 -1.22 -4.74 4.12
C GLU A 178 -0.34 -3.92 5.06
N CYS A 179 -0.83 -3.61 6.26
CA CYS A 179 -0.04 -2.89 7.26
C CYS A 179 1.23 -3.66 7.65
N ASP A 180 1.14 -4.97 7.85
CA ASP A 180 2.28 -5.81 8.20
C ASP A 180 3.32 -5.83 7.08
N GLU A 181 2.87 -5.88 5.83
CA GLU A 181 3.75 -5.87 4.66
C GLU A 181 4.40 -4.49 4.42
N ILE A 182 3.70 -3.39 4.73
CA ILE A 182 4.28 -2.03 4.74
C ILE A 182 5.37 -1.94 5.81
N VAL A 183 5.08 -2.35 7.05
CA VAL A 183 6.05 -2.33 8.16
C VAL A 183 7.27 -3.19 7.82
N ARG A 184 7.05 -4.39 7.28
CA ARG A 184 8.12 -5.29 6.84
C ARG A 184 9.00 -4.65 5.77
N ALA A 185 8.40 -4.03 4.74
CA ALA A 185 9.15 -3.40 3.66
C ALA A 185 9.90 -2.14 4.12
N LEU A 186 9.38 -1.41 5.11
CA LEU A 186 10.07 -0.26 5.71
C LEU A 186 11.25 -0.66 6.59
N GLN A 187 11.14 -1.80 7.30
CA GLN A 187 12.19 -2.33 8.17
C GLN A 187 13.31 -3.08 7.41
N GLN A 188 13.11 -3.38 6.13
CA GLN A 188 14.19 -3.92 5.30
C GLN A 188 15.29 -2.87 5.15
N ARG A 189 16.46 -3.16 5.73
CA ARG A 189 17.66 -2.32 5.60
C ARG A 189 17.95 -2.06 4.14
N THR A 190 18.45 -0.85 3.85
CA THR A 190 18.94 -0.50 2.53
C THR A 190 20.23 -1.29 2.26
N ALA A 191 20.13 -2.49 1.70
CA ALA A 191 21.30 -3.17 1.17
C ALA A 191 21.79 -2.37 -0.05
N PRO A 192 23.11 -2.15 -0.21
CA PRO A 192 23.64 -1.56 -1.44
C PRO A 192 23.17 -2.41 -2.62
N ASN A 193 22.71 -1.74 -3.67
CA ASN A 193 22.19 -2.41 -4.87
C ASN A 193 23.34 -3.20 -5.50
N PRO A 194 23.26 -4.55 -5.62
CA PRO A 194 24.37 -5.34 -6.15
C PRO A 194 24.76 -4.91 -7.58
N SER A 195 23.80 -4.44 -8.38
CA SER A 195 24.07 -3.92 -9.72
C SER A 195 24.89 -2.61 -9.74
N ALA A 196 24.91 -1.86 -8.62
CA ALA A 196 25.79 -0.69 -8.49
C ALA A 196 27.24 -1.11 -8.17
N LEU A 197 27.43 -2.25 -7.50
CA LEU A 197 28.74 -2.85 -7.25
C LEU A 197 29.30 -3.48 -8.53
N ASP A 198 28.46 -4.11 -9.36
CA ASP A 198 28.87 -4.65 -10.66
C ASP A 198 29.33 -3.53 -11.61
N SER A 199 28.63 -2.39 -11.65
CA SER A 199 29.06 -1.23 -12.45
C SER A 199 30.36 -0.58 -11.96
N LEU A 200 30.66 -0.70 -10.65
CA LEU A 200 31.90 -0.21 -10.05
C LEU A 200 33.06 -1.20 -10.28
N ALA A 201 32.77 -2.50 -10.29
CA ALA A 201 33.72 -3.56 -10.59
C ALA A 201 34.08 -3.60 -12.09
N GLU A 202 33.10 -3.41 -12.99
CA GLU A 202 33.35 -3.27 -14.43
C GLU A 202 34.16 -2.01 -14.76
N ALA A 203 33.98 -0.91 -14.02
CA ALA A 203 34.80 0.29 -14.19
C ALA A 203 36.26 0.12 -13.72
N HIS A 204 36.56 -0.86 -12.86
CA HIS A 204 37.92 -1.14 -12.39
C HIS A 204 38.65 -2.22 -13.21
N HIS A 205 37.94 -3.03 -13.99
CA HIS A 205 38.55 -4.05 -14.86
C HIS A 205 38.88 -3.56 -16.28
N GLY A 206 38.66 -2.29 -16.60
CA GLY A 206 38.95 -1.68 -17.90
C GLY A 206 40.33 -1.03 -18.05
N ILE A 207 41.24 -1.18 -17.08
CA ILE A 207 42.63 -0.70 -17.19
C ILE A 207 43.54 -1.93 -17.33
N GLY A 208 43.77 -2.33 -18.58
CA GLY A 208 44.76 -3.32 -18.99
C GLY A 208 45.34 -2.91 -20.34
#